data_AF-A0AB35HAK1-F1
#
_entry.id   AF-A0AB35HAK1-F1
#
_cell.length_a   1.000
_cell.length_b   1.000
_cell.length_c   1.000
_cell.angle_alpha   90.00
_cell.angle_beta   90.00
_cell.angle_gamma   90.00
#
_symmetry.space_group_name_H-M   'P 1'
#
loop_
_entity.id
_entity.type
_entity.pdbx_description
1 polymer ?
#
loop_
_entity_poly.entity_id
_entity_poly.type
_entity_poly.pdbx_seq_one_letter_code
_entity_poly.pdbx_strand_id
1 'polypeptide(L)'
;MFLRLIRLFTLIVTFVCISSATFAISLGELQNSSQFWRERHDSSSDIYLDLNSVQNVIYEPPKYTLKFKVYTVDKKENFIAEGEVTANYNYNKSVEAILKKNNLYKVPYNSEKVKSTVKKAKLKDSGIVNSLKVSAIYDFNGKEIYSGNPIKTAENIKVDATSSGYIISVKAFKQYYKVIF
;
A
#
# COMPACT_ATOMS: atom_id res chain seq x y z
N MET A 1 2.93 9.39 54.40
CA MET A 1 1.97 8.61 53.59
C MET A 1 1.33 9.45 52.49
N PHE A 2 0.75 10.61 52.81
CA PHE A 2 0.15 11.56 51.85
C PHE A 2 1.05 11.95 50.67
N LEU A 3 2.33 12.24 50.90
CA LEU A 3 3.26 12.63 49.82
C LEU A 3 3.47 11.54 48.76
N ARG A 4 3.37 10.26 49.15
CA ARG A 4 3.50 9.10 48.23
C ARG A 4 2.22 8.90 47.41
N LEU A 5 1.06 9.16 48.01
CA LEU A 5 -0.25 9.11 47.33
C LEU A 5 -0.38 10.24 46.30
N ILE A 6 0.07 11.45 46.63
CA ILE A 6 0.07 12.59 45.69
C ILE A 6 0.97 12.31 44.47
N ARG A 7 2.15 11.71 44.68
CA ARG A 7 3.06 11.31 43.59
C ARG A 7 2.48 10.21 42.69
N LEU A 8 1.81 9.22 43.29
CA LEU A 8 1.15 8.15 42.54
C LEU A 8 -0.01 8.72 41.71
N PHE A 9 -0.79 9.62 42.29
CA PHE A 9 -1.90 10.29 41.61
C PHE A 9 -1.41 11.16 40.44
N THR A 10 -0.32 11.93 40.63
CA THR A 10 0.25 12.74 39.52
C THR A 10 0.76 11.86 38.38
N LEU A 11 1.36 10.71 38.68
CA LEU A 11 1.88 9.78 37.67
C LEU A 11 0.74 9.09 36.89
N ILE A 12 -0.37 8.77 37.56
CA ILE A 12 -1.58 8.25 36.90
C ILE A 12 -2.21 9.34 36.02
N VAL A 13 -2.32 10.57 36.51
CA VAL A 13 -2.88 11.69 35.74
C VAL A 13 -2.03 11.99 34.50
N THR A 14 -0.70 11.98 34.60
CA THR A 14 0.16 12.16 33.40
C THR A 14 0.01 11.00 32.43
N PHE A 15 -0.09 9.75 32.89
CA PHE A 15 -0.28 8.59 32.01
C PHE A 15 -1.65 8.64 31.28
N VAL A 16 -2.70 9.05 31.99
CA VAL A 16 -4.05 9.23 31.42
C VAL A 16 -4.07 10.40 30.43
N CYS A 17 -3.42 11.54 30.74
CA CYS A 17 -3.35 12.69 29.83
C CYS A 17 -2.53 12.43 28.56
N ILE A 18 -1.49 11.59 28.62
CA ILE A 18 -0.73 11.17 27.42
C ILE A 18 -1.59 10.24 26.56
N SER A 19 -2.42 9.38 27.17
CA SER A 19 -3.27 8.43 26.44
C SER A 19 -4.47 9.05 25.70
N SER A 20 -4.85 10.29 26.04
CA SER A 20 -6.00 10.99 25.42
C SER A 20 -5.69 11.70 24.10
N ALA A 21 -4.42 11.81 23.71
CA ALA A 21 -4.04 12.34 22.40
C ALA A 21 -3.85 11.17 21.43
N THR A 22 -4.96 10.63 20.91
CA THR A 22 -4.91 9.69 19.77
C THR A 22 -4.60 10.49 18.51
N PHE A 23 -3.33 10.80 18.29
CA PHE A 23 -2.91 11.31 16.99
C PHE A 23 -3.12 10.20 15.95
N ALA A 24 -3.62 10.59 14.78
CA ALA A 24 -3.65 9.71 13.63
C ALA A 24 -2.23 9.44 13.13
N ILE A 25 -2.10 8.78 11.97
CA ILE A 25 -0.80 8.44 11.39
C ILE A 25 0.10 9.68 11.24
N SER A 26 1.32 9.63 11.78
CA SER A 26 2.32 10.70 11.63
C SER A 26 3.37 10.33 10.59
N LEU A 27 4.09 11.33 10.06
CA LEU A 27 5.20 11.09 9.14
C LEU A 27 6.32 10.31 9.83
N GLY A 28 6.57 10.60 11.10
CA GLY A 28 7.54 9.87 11.92
C GLY A 28 7.18 8.39 12.04
N GLU A 29 5.90 8.06 12.20
CA GLU A 29 5.44 6.67 12.27
C GLU A 29 5.63 5.94 10.93
N LEU A 30 5.26 6.58 9.81
CA LEU A 30 5.48 6.03 8.46
C LEU A 30 6.96 5.73 8.17
N GLN A 31 7.87 6.57 8.68
CA GLN A 31 9.30 6.46 8.40
C GLN A 31 10.04 5.48 9.32
N ASN A 32 9.55 5.28 10.54
CA ASN A 32 10.28 4.54 11.58
C ASN A 32 9.65 3.18 11.94
N SER A 33 8.43 2.89 11.49
CA SER A 33 7.78 1.60 11.73
C SER A 33 7.99 0.60 10.58
N SER A 34 8.30 -0.65 10.93
CA SER A 34 8.44 -1.75 9.96
C SER A 34 7.12 -2.19 9.32
N GLN A 35 5.99 -1.74 9.87
CA GLN A 35 4.65 -1.95 9.29
C GLN A 35 4.49 -1.27 7.93
N PHE A 36 5.19 -0.16 7.69
CA PHE A 36 5.02 0.64 6.48
C PHE A 36 6.15 0.37 5.49
N TRP A 37 5.78 -0.15 4.32
CA TRP A 37 6.73 -0.34 3.24
C TRP A 37 6.68 0.85 2.29
N ARG A 38 7.78 1.59 2.19
CA ARG A 38 7.92 2.72 1.28
C ARG A 38 8.28 2.25 -0.13
N GLU A 39 7.46 2.60 -1.11
CA GLU A 39 7.70 2.27 -2.53
C GLU A 39 8.55 3.35 -3.22
N ARG A 40 8.10 4.60 -3.18
CA ARG A 40 8.77 5.73 -3.84
C ARG A 40 9.55 6.55 -2.83
N HIS A 41 10.72 6.99 -3.27
CA HIS A 41 11.48 8.06 -2.65
C HIS A 41 11.70 9.15 -3.69
N ASP A 42 10.75 10.08 -3.81
CA ASP A 42 10.88 11.26 -4.65
C ASP A 42 11.00 12.50 -3.75
N SER A 43 11.71 13.51 -4.25
CA SER A 43 11.78 14.85 -3.69
C SER A 43 10.40 15.45 -3.40
N SER A 44 9.37 15.09 -4.19
CA SER A 44 8.03 15.66 -4.09
C SER A 44 7.06 14.85 -3.23
N SER A 45 7.17 13.52 -3.27
CA SER A 45 6.20 12.64 -2.62
C SER A 45 6.79 11.27 -2.28
N ASP A 46 6.28 10.69 -1.20
CA ASP A 46 6.52 9.29 -0.84
C ASP A 46 5.18 8.55 -0.81
N ILE A 47 5.18 7.26 -1.14
CA ILE A 47 4.01 6.40 -1.02
C ILE A 47 4.37 5.19 -0.16
N TYR A 48 3.57 4.95 0.87
CA TYR A 48 3.73 3.86 1.82
C TYR A 48 2.56 2.88 1.68
N LEU A 49 2.87 1.59 1.73
CA LEU A 49 1.90 0.50 1.91
C LEU A 49 1.87 0.12 3.38
N ASP A 50 0.69 0.07 3.99
CA ASP A 50 0.51 -0.57 5.29
C ASP A 50 0.43 -2.08 5.11
N LEU A 51 1.50 -2.79 5.48
CA LEU A 51 1.62 -4.23 5.31
C LEU A 51 0.61 -5.00 6.18
N ASN A 52 0.15 -4.44 7.30
CA ASN A 52 -0.80 -5.07 8.21
C ASN A 52 -2.25 -4.91 7.73
N SER A 53 -2.50 -3.96 6.83
CA SER A 53 -3.84 -3.71 6.28
C SER A 53 -4.22 -4.63 5.10
N VAL A 54 -3.28 -5.44 4.60
CA VAL A 54 -3.50 -6.26 3.41
C VAL A 54 -4.46 -7.40 3.72
N GLN A 55 -5.63 -7.35 3.10
CA GLN A 55 -6.69 -8.33 3.27
C GLN A 55 -7.19 -8.86 1.93
N ASN A 56 -7.56 -10.14 1.92
CA ASN A 56 -8.24 -10.76 0.78
C ASN A 56 -9.71 -10.37 0.76
N VAL A 57 -10.22 -10.04 -0.42
CA VAL A 57 -11.65 -9.86 -0.69
C VAL A 57 -12.20 -11.01 -1.53
N ILE A 58 -11.47 -11.45 -2.57
CA ILE A 58 -11.88 -12.55 -3.45
C ILE A 58 -10.66 -13.43 -3.75
N TYR A 59 -10.82 -14.73 -3.56
CA TYR A 59 -9.89 -15.78 -3.99
C TYR A 59 -10.58 -16.78 -4.93
N GLU A 60 -10.70 -16.40 -6.19
CA GLU A 60 -11.33 -17.23 -7.21
C GLU A 60 -10.44 -17.28 -8.46
N PRO A 61 -9.42 -18.15 -8.49
CA PRO A 61 -8.55 -18.28 -9.65
C PRO A 61 -9.36 -18.38 -10.96
N PRO A 62 -9.03 -17.59 -12.00
CA PRO A 62 -7.81 -16.81 -12.17
C PRO A 62 -7.88 -15.36 -11.65
N LYS A 63 -8.91 -14.96 -10.91
CA LYS A 63 -9.12 -13.61 -10.40
C LYS A 63 -8.81 -13.53 -8.90
N TYR A 64 -7.96 -12.57 -8.55
CA TYR A 64 -7.62 -12.29 -7.17
C TYR A 64 -7.92 -10.84 -6.85
N THR A 65 -8.53 -10.59 -5.68
CA THR A 65 -8.79 -9.23 -5.22
C THR A 65 -8.23 -9.06 -3.83
N LEU A 66 -7.36 -8.05 -3.68
CA LEU A 66 -6.88 -7.58 -2.39
C LEU A 66 -7.43 -6.19 -2.09
N LYS A 67 -7.50 -5.90 -0.81
CA LYS A 67 -7.78 -4.57 -0.29
C LYS A 67 -6.70 -4.22 0.73
N PHE A 68 -6.21 -2.99 0.70
CA PHE A 68 -5.14 -2.52 1.59
C PHE A 68 -5.14 -1.00 1.70
N LYS A 69 -4.48 -0.48 2.73
CA LYS A 69 -4.26 0.94 2.96
C LYS A 69 -2.92 1.39 2.40
N VAL A 70 -2.93 2.61 1.86
CA VAL A 70 -1.74 3.33 1.41
C VAL A 70 -1.73 4.72 2.02
N TYR A 71 -0.53 5.27 2.21
CA TYR A 71 -0.34 6.63 2.66
C TYR A 71 0.50 7.38 1.63
N THR A 72 -0.05 8.45 1.09
CA THR A 72 0.68 9.36 0.18
C THR A 72 1.11 10.58 0.97
N VAL A 73 2.42 10.78 1.07
CA VAL A 73 3.02 11.96 1.70
C VAL A 73 3.30 12.97 0.62
N ASP A 74 2.66 14.13 0.66
CA ASP A 74 3.00 15.28 -0.17
C ASP A 74 3.95 16.20 0.62
N LYS A 75 5.20 16.28 0.16
CA LYS A 75 6.26 17.06 0.83
C LYS A 75 6.19 18.55 0.51
N LYS A 76 5.48 18.93 -0.54
CA LYS A 76 5.32 20.34 -0.94
C LYS A 76 4.20 20.98 -0.13
N GLU A 77 3.08 20.27 -0.04
CA GLU A 77 1.87 20.73 0.65
C GLU A 77 1.81 20.30 2.13
N ASN A 78 2.81 19.53 2.59
CA ASN A 78 3.00 19.10 3.98
C ASN A 78 1.82 18.31 4.59
N PHE A 79 1.27 17.36 3.83
CA PHE A 79 0.18 16.49 4.30
C PHE A 79 0.41 15.02 3.99
N ILE A 80 -0.35 14.17 4.69
CA ILE A 80 -0.43 12.73 4.51
C ILE A 80 -1.88 12.41 4.12
N ALA A 81 -2.09 11.85 2.94
CA ALA A 81 -3.39 11.32 2.53
C ALA A 81 -3.47 9.81 2.80
N GLU A 82 -4.46 9.39 3.58
CA GLU A 82 -4.80 7.99 3.76
C GLU A 82 -5.72 7.53 2.63
N GLY A 83 -5.31 6.46 1.96
CA GLY A 83 -6.02 5.84 0.87
C GLY A 83 -6.35 4.38 1.15
N GLU A 84 -7.53 3.95 0.75
CA GLU A 84 -7.92 2.56 0.67
C GLU A 84 -7.93 2.11 -0.79
N VAL A 85 -7.10 1.12 -1.11
CA VAL A 85 -6.97 0.55 -2.45
C VAL A 85 -7.65 -0.80 -2.50
N THR A 86 -8.47 -1.01 -3.54
CA THR A 86 -8.90 -2.34 -3.98
C THR A 86 -8.14 -2.69 -5.25
N ALA A 87 -7.30 -3.71 -5.20
CA ALA A 87 -6.50 -4.18 -6.33
C ALA A 87 -7.04 -5.51 -6.84
N ASN A 88 -7.37 -5.57 -8.12
CA ASN A 88 -7.76 -6.79 -8.82
C ASN A 88 -6.59 -7.26 -9.68
N TYR A 89 -6.28 -8.54 -9.62
CA TYR A 89 -5.26 -9.17 -10.42
C TYR A 89 -5.81 -10.34 -11.23
N ASN A 90 -5.53 -10.32 -12.53
CA ASN A 90 -5.84 -11.41 -13.45
C ASN A 90 -4.61 -12.31 -13.64
N TYR A 91 -4.66 -13.52 -13.08
CA TYR A 91 -3.56 -14.50 -13.17
C TYR A 91 -3.22 -14.91 -14.59
N ASN A 92 -4.17 -14.80 -15.54
CA ASN A 92 -3.89 -15.07 -16.95
C ASN A 92 -2.88 -14.06 -17.56
N LYS A 93 -2.47 -13.05 -16.79
CA LYS A 93 -1.44 -12.05 -17.10
C LYS A 93 -0.18 -12.23 -16.24
N SER A 94 -0.06 -13.34 -15.52
CA SER A 94 1.17 -13.70 -14.80
C SER A 94 2.30 -14.02 -15.77
N VAL A 95 3.54 -13.96 -15.26
CA VAL A 95 4.71 -14.39 -16.03
C VAL A 95 4.51 -15.83 -16.50
N GLU A 96 4.06 -16.73 -15.61
CA GLU A 96 3.81 -18.13 -15.95
C GLU A 96 2.81 -18.28 -17.11
N ALA A 97 1.66 -17.60 -17.03
CA ALA A 97 0.65 -17.64 -18.08
C ALA A 97 1.17 -17.08 -19.41
N ILE A 98 1.97 -16.00 -19.36
CA ILE A 98 2.63 -15.44 -20.55
C ILE A 98 3.60 -16.45 -21.16
N LEU A 99 4.44 -17.11 -20.34
CA LEU A 99 5.39 -18.10 -20.84
C LEU A 99 4.70 -19.31 -21.45
N LYS A 100 3.65 -19.82 -20.80
CA LYS A 100 2.86 -20.94 -21.31
C LYS A 100 2.21 -20.60 -22.66
N LYS A 101 1.59 -19.42 -22.77
CA LYS A 101 0.95 -18.95 -24.02
C LYS A 101 1.94 -18.79 -25.19
N ASN A 102 3.20 -18.46 -24.89
CA ASN A 102 4.23 -18.26 -25.90
C ASN A 102 5.16 -19.47 -26.10
N ASN A 103 4.84 -20.63 -25.50
CA ASN A 103 5.68 -21.84 -25.52
C ASN A 103 7.12 -21.61 -25.02
N LEU A 104 7.29 -20.72 -24.03
CA LEU A 104 8.60 -20.33 -23.48
C LEU A 104 8.89 -20.96 -22.11
N TYR A 105 8.03 -21.82 -21.58
CA TYR A 105 8.17 -22.41 -20.24
C TYR A 105 9.41 -23.31 -20.07
N LYS A 106 10.01 -23.80 -21.17
CA LYS A 106 11.28 -24.56 -21.16
C LYS A 106 12.50 -23.69 -21.46
N VAL A 107 12.31 -22.41 -21.76
CA VAL A 107 13.40 -21.48 -22.08
C VAL A 107 13.89 -20.84 -20.77
N PRO A 108 15.21 -20.72 -20.54
CA PRO A 108 15.74 -20.07 -19.35
C PRO A 108 15.15 -18.67 -19.13
N TYR A 109 14.73 -18.38 -17.89
CA TYR A 109 14.13 -17.10 -17.50
C TYR A 109 15.02 -15.88 -17.78
N ASN A 110 16.34 -16.07 -17.76
CA ASN A 110 17.31 -15.00 -18.01
C ASN A 110 17.52 -14.70 -19.51
N SER A 111 16.94 -15.50 -20.41
CA SER A 111 17.08 -15.31 -21.85
C SER A 111 16.41 -14.00 -22.30
N GLU A 112 17.04 -13.36 -23.30
CA GLU A 112 16.52 -12.09 -23.84
C GLU A 112 15.12 -12.26 -24.46
N LYS A 113 14.86 -13.44 -25.04
CA LYS A 113 13.54 -13.78 -25.58
C LYS A 113 12.45 -13.82 -24.50
N VAL A 114 12.74 -14.40 -23.34
CA VAL A 114 11.81 -14.41 -22.20
C VAL A 114 11.61 -13.01 -21.66
N LYS A 115 12.69 -12.28 -21.37
CA LYS A 115 12.63 -10.91 -20.81
C LYS A 115 11.83 -9.96 -21.70
N SER A 116 12.13 -9.92 -23.00
CA SER A 116 11.45 -9.06 -23.96
C SER A 116 9.97 -9.41 -24.13
N THR A 117 9.62 -10.71 -24.17
CA THR A 117 8.23 -11.18 -24.26
C THR A 117 7.42 -10.77 -23.04
N VAL A 118 7.95 -11.01 -21.83
CA VAL A 118 7.29 -10.64 -20.57
C VAL A 118 7.15 -9.13 -20.47
N LYS A 119 8.22 -8.37 -20.73
CA LYS A 119 8.20 -6.89 -20.70
C LYS A 119 7.13 -6.34 -21.64
N LYS A 120 7.10 -6.80 -22.90
CA LYS A 120 6.09 -6.36 -23.89
C LYS A 120 4.67 -6.68 -23.45
N ALA A 121 4.44 -7.86 -22.88
CA ALA A 121 3.13 -8.26 -22.38
C ALA A 121 2.69 -7.39 -21.19
N LYS A 122 3.57 -7.14 -20.22
CA LYS A 122 3.28 -6.35 -19.01
C LYS A 122 3.06 -4.87 -19.29
N LEU A 123 3.82 -4.28 -20.23
CA LEU A 123 3.62 -2.91 -20.67
C LEU A 123 2.30 -2.73 -21.44
N LYS A 124 1.81 -3.78 -22.13
CA LYS A 124 0.50 -3.75 -22.78
C LYS A 124 -0.64 -3.88 -21.79
N ASP A 125 -0.50 -4.79 -20.83
CA ASP A 125 -1.50 -5.09 -19.81
C ASP A 125 -0.83 -5.80 -18.64
N SER A 126 -0.65 -5.08 -17.54
CA SER A 126 -0.02 -5.59 -16.33
C SER A 126 -0.84 -6.70 -15.64
N GLY A 127 -2.14 -6.76 -15.96
CA GLY A 127 -3.14 -7.60 -15.31
C GLY A 127 -3.68 -7.02 -14.01
N ILE A 128 -3.25 -5.82 -13.60
CA ILE A 128 -3.70 -5.14 -12.37
C ILE A 128 -4.67 -4.02 -12.71
N VAL A 129 -5.78 -4.00 -11.98
CA VAL A 129 -6.79 -2.94 -12.00
C VAL A 129 -7.02 -2.47 -10.57
N ASN A 130 -6.78 -1.18 -10.31
CA ASN A 130 -6.94 -0.59 -8.98
C ASN A 130 -8.15 0.35 -8.92
N SER A 131 -8.75 0.41 -7.74
CA SER A 131 -9.64 1.48 -7.30
C SER A 131 -9.07 2.10 -6.03
N LEU A 132 -9.15 3.42 -5.87
CA LEU A 132 -8.63 4.17 -4.72
C LEU A 132 -9.72 5.08 -4.14
N LYS A 133 -9.84 5.06 -2.83
CA LYS A 133 -10.65 5.99 -2.04
C LYS A 133 -9.76 6.68 -1.03
N VAL A 134 -9.76 8.01 -0.98
CA VAL A 134 -9.08 8.75 0.07
C VAL A 134 -10.03 8.91 1.24
N SER A 135 -9.68 8.38 2.41
CA SER A 135 -10.52 8.37 3.61
C SER A 135 -10.24 9.54 4.54
N ALA A 136 -8.99 10.01 4.60
CA ALA A 136 -8.58 11.07 5.50
C ALA A 136 -7.30 11.77 5.03
N ILE A 137 -7.06 12.97 5.54
CA ILE A 137 -5.84 13.76 5.34
C ILE A 137 -5.38 14.30 6.70
N TYR A 138 -4.08 14.16 6.95
CA TYR A 138 -3.43 14.56 8.19
C TYR A 138 -2.23 15.47 7.90
N ASP A 139 -1.82 16.28 8.87
CA ASP A 139 -0.50 16.90 8.84
C ASP A 139 0.60 15.89 9.21
N PHE A 140 1.86 16.30 9.17
CA PHE A 140 3.00 15.41 9.47
C PHE A 140 3.09 14.96 10.93
N ASN A 141 2.38 15.62 11.85
CA ASN A 141 2.30 15.24 13.25
C ASN A 141 1.11 14.31 13.53
N GLY A 142 0.34 13.92 12.49
CA GLY A 142 -0.84 13.09 12.64
C GLY A 142 -2.06 13.85 13.16
N LYS A 143 -2.05 15.19 13.08
CA LYS A 143 -3.26 15.99 13.33
C LYS A 143 -4.14 15.94 12.09
N GLU A 144 -5.41 15.62 12.30
CA GLU A 144 -6.40 15.60 11.23
C GLU A 144 -6.62 16.99 10.61
N ILE A 145 -6.47 17.05 9.29
CA ILE A 145 -6.86 18.19 8.44
C ILE A 145 -8.24 17.93 7.85
N TYR A 146 -8.52 16.67 7.49
CA TYR A 146 -9.79 16.23 6.95
C TYR A 146 -10.06 14.77 7.36
N SER A 147 -11.20 14.52 8.00
CA SER A 147 -11.87 13.22 7.96
C SER A 147 -13.33 13.42 7.58
N GLY A 148 -13.87 12.51 6.77
CA GLY A 148 -15.22 12.62 6.26
C GLY A 148 -15.59 11.47 5.35
N ASN A 149 -16.63 11.65 4.54
CA ASN A 149 -17.03 10.66 3.56
C ASN A 149 -15.86 10.40 2.58
N PRO A 150 -15.43 9.15 2.39
CA PRO A 150 -14.29 8.86 1.53
C PRO A 150 -14.48 9.42 0.12
N ILE A 151 -13.46 10.15 -0.34
CA ILE A 151 -13.42 10.74 -1.68
C ILE A 151 -12.98 9.64 -2.64
N LYS A 152 -13.86 9.22 -3.54
CA LYS A 152 -13.48 8.33 -4.64
C LYS A 152 -12.58 9.10 -5.60
N THR A 153 -11.31 8.73 -5.68
CA THR A 153 -10.33 9.39 -6.56
C THR A 153 -10.10 8.60 -7.85
N ALA A 154 -10.25 7.28 -7.80
CA ALA A 154 -10.06 6.41 -8.95
C ALA A 154 -10.92 5.14 -8.84
N GLU A 155 -11.53 4.72 -9.94
CA GLU A 155 -12.32 3.50 -10.00
C GLU A 155 -11.96 2.69 -11.24
N ASN A 156 -11.63 1.41 -11.03
CA ASN A 156 -11.33 0.44 -12.09
C ASN A 156 -10.26 0.90 -13.09
N ILE A 157 -9.19 1.53 -12.61
CA ILE A 157 -8.10 2.03 -13.44
C ILE A 157 -7.10 0.91 -13.71
N LYS A 158 -6.82 0.67 -15.00
CA LYS A 158 -5.71 -0.20 -15.42
C LYS A 158 -4.38 0.44 -15.03
N VAL A 159 -3.54 -0.34 -14.39
CA VAL A 159 -2.31 0.17 -13.80
C VAL A 159 -1.11 -0.23 -14.67
N ASP A 160 -0.33 0.76 -15.11
CA ASP A 160 0.87 0.50 -15.91
C ASP A 160 1.95 -0.21 -15.06
N ALA A 161 2.65 -1.17 -15.66
CA ALA A 161 3.66 -1.98 -14.98
C ALA A 161 4.86 -1.19 -14.44
N THR A 162 5.04 0.06 -14.85
CA THR A 162 6.08 0.99 -14.37
C THR A 162 5.60 1.93 -13.27
N SER A 163 4.30 1.95 -12.98
CA SER A 163 3.72 2.87 -12.01
C SER A 163 3.87 2.38 -10.56
N SER A 164 3.90 3.32 -9.63
CA SER A 164 3.88 3.04 -8.18
C SER A 164 2.68 2.20 -7.78
N GLY A 165 1.52 2.44 -8.39
CA GLY A 165 0.32 1.65 -8.16
C GLY A 165 0.52 0.16 -8.49
N TYR A 166 1.28 -0.16 -9.54
CA TYR A 166 1.59 -1.55 -9.88
C TYR A 166 2.54 -2.15 -8.86
N ILE A 167 3.61 -1.43 -8.52
CA ILE A 167 4.65 -1.92 -7.60
C ILE A 167 4.06 -2.20 -6.21
N ILE A 168 3.22 -1.32 -5.69
CA ILE A 168 2.51 -1.50 -4.42
C ILE A 168 1.56 -2.69 -4.48
N SER A 169 0.72 -2.79 -5.52
CA SER A 169 -0.19 -3.93 -5.68
C SER A 169 0.60 -5.25 -5.73
N VAL A 170 1.68 -5.33 -6.51
CA VAL A 170 2.54 -6.52 -6.58
C VAL A 170 3.13 -6.86 -5.21
N LYS A 171 3.59 -5.87 -4.43
CA LYS A 171 4.10 -6.10 -3.06
C LYS A 171 3.02 -6.72 -2.17
N ALA A 172 1.80 -6.18 -2.19
CA ALA A 172 0.67 -6.68 -1.42
C ALA A 172 0.29 -8.11 -1.84
N PHE A 173 0.18 -8.37 -3.14
CA PHE A 173 -0.13 -9.71 -3.65
C PHE A 173 0.96 -10.75 -3.33
N LYS A 174 2.24 -10.37 -3.38
CA LYS A 174 3.35 -11.27 -3.01
C LYS A 174 3.30 -11.64 -1.53
N GLN A 175 2.96 -10.68 -0.66
CA GLN A 175 2.81 -10.92 0.78
C GLN A 175 1.69 -11.93 1.06
N TYR A 176 0.55 -11.82 0.35
CA TYR A 176 -0.63 -12.63 0.66
C TYR A 176 -0.70 -13.96 -0.09
N TYR A 177 -0.45 -13.99 -1.40
CA TYR A 177 -0.75 -15.16 -2.25
C TYR A 177 0.46 -15.94 -2.76
N LYS A 178 1.70 -15.56 -2.42
CA LYS A 178 2.94 -16.16 -2.94
C LYS A 178 2.95 -16.29 -4.49
N VAL A 179 2.29 -15.37 -5.19
CA VAL A 179 2.16 -15.37 -6.66
C VAL A 179 3.41 -14.79 -7.33
N ILE A 180 3.80 -15.36 -8.49
CA ILE A 180 4.90 -14.86 -9.34
C ILE A 180 4.35 -13.83 -10.33
N PHE A 181 4.77 -12.58 -10.16
CA PHE A 181 4.30 -11.41 -10.91
C PHE A 181 5.12 -11.09 -12.14
#